data_AF-A0A1E8D0C2-F1
#
_entry.id   AF-A0A1E8D0C2-F1
#
_cell.length_a   1.000
_cell.length_b   1.000
_cell.length_c   1.000
_cell.angle_alpha   90.00
_cell.angle_beta   90.00
_cell.angle_gamma   90.00
#
_symmetry.space_group_name_H-M   'P 1'
#
loop_
_entity.id
_entity.type
_entity.pdbx_description
1 polymer ?
#
loop_
_entity_poly.entity_id
_entity_poly.type
_entity_poly.pdbx_seq_one_letter_code
_entity_poly.pdbx_strand_id
1 'polypeptide(L)'
;MAGRRIIASEVLESYWRLAAERQHVYHARLSGDPAPWTTDPIVAQYRFTNAYRAADRVSQDLIRVIYEGPQTPEDVVLRTLLFRFFNKPETWSVLEQSRGPVTWNDFDPTTYGEILDKQMATGRTIYSAAYIVPPPPFGHARKHRNHLALAEHMMNSHLPKRLTEASSLRQVFELIASYPSLGPFLAYQLTIDLNYSPIIDFDEDDFVVAGPGAVSGLAKCLPDSRGLPAADLIRWMVDTQEEQISHYGVDFRDLFGRRLKLIDCQNLFCETDKYARVAHPTHRGVGNRMRIKQQFLAKGPLELPHFPPKWDLHPTIAPKTPALALF
;
A
#
# COMPACT_ATOMS: atom_id res chain seq x y z
N MET A 1 -2.06 -4.54 -29.55
CA MET A 1 -0.62 -4.62 -29.23
C MET A 1 0.12 -4.99 -30.51
N ALA A 2 0.81 -4.04 -31.15
CA ALA A 2 1.60 -4.31 -32.36
C ALA A 2 2.58 -5.46 -32.08
N GLY A 3 2.73 -6.41 -33.02
CA GLY A 3 3.41 -7.72 -32.88
C GLY A 3 4.90 -7.72 -32.51
N ARG A 4 5.32 -6.90 -31.54
CA ARG A 4 6.63 -6.89 -30.92
C ARG A 4 6.66 -7.98 -29.84
N ARG A 5 7.47 -9.01 -30.08
CA ARG A 5 7.77 -10.03 -29.07
C ARG A 5 8.60 -9.40 -27.95
N ILE A 6 8.08 -9.37 -26.73
CA ILE A 6 8.83 -8.96 -25.53
C ILE A 6 9.46 -10.22 -24.95
N ILE A 7 10.76 -10.18 -24.67
CA ILE A 7 11.46 -11.27 -24.00
C ILE A 7 11.57 -10.92 -22.52
N ALA A 8 11.05 -11.81 -21.68
CA ALA A 8 11.21 -11.71 -20.23
C ALA A 8 12.62 -12.15 -19.82
N SER A 9 13.16 -11.53 -18.78
CA SER A 9 14.36 -12.01 -18.10
C SER A 9 14.01 -13.03 -17.01
N GLU A 10 15.04 -13.68 -16.46
CA GLU A 10 14.92 -14.55 -15.26
C GLU A 10 14.34 -13.81 -14.03
N VAL A 11 14.37 -12.48 -14.01
CA VAL A 11 13.79 -11.69 -12.92
C VAL A 11 12.26 -11.79 -12.89
N LEU A 12 11.61 -12.07 -14.03
CA LEU A 12 10.15 -12.27 -14.08
C LEU A 12 9.73 -13.54 -13.32
N GLU A 13 10.53 -14.60 -13.35
CA GLU A 13 10.26 -15.78 -12.52
C GLU A 13 10.35 -15.40 -11.03
N SER A 14 11.34 -14.59 -10.66
CA SER A 14 11.49 -14.11 -9.28
C SER A 14 10.35 -13.20 -8.83
N TYR A 15 9.68 -12.49 -9.74
CA TYR A 15 8.46 -11.74 -9.42
C TYR A 15 7.38 -12.68 -8.86
N TRP A 16 7.09 -13.79 -9.55
CA TRP A 16 6.05 -14.73 -9.14
C TRP A 16 6.46 -15.54 -7.92
N ARG A 17 7.72 -16.00 -7.86
CA ARG A 17 8.24 -16.68 -6.68
C ARG A 17 8.20 -15.79 -5.44
N LEU A 18 8.56 -14.51 -5.56
CA LEU A 18 8.46 -13.56 -4.46
C LEU A 18 7.00 -13.34 -4.05
N ALA A 19 6.07 -13.20 -5.00
CA ALA A 19 4.65 -13.04 -4.70
C ALA A 19 4.11 -14.23 -3.89
N ALA A 20 4.41 -15.45 -4.31
CA ALA A 20 4.03 -16.68 -3.61
C ALA A 20 4.71 -16.79 -2.24
N GLU A 21 6.01 -16.50 -2.15
CA GLU A 21 6.75 -16.54 -0.89
C GLU A 21 6.17 -15.56 0.13
N ARG A 22 5.78 -14.35 -0.32
CA ARG A 22 5.11 -13.38 0.55
C ARG A 22 3.73 -13.85 1.00
N GLN A 23 2.99 -14.60 0.17
CA GLN A 23 1.72 -15.21 0.59
C GLN A 23 1.92 -16.38 1.54
N HIS A 24 2.92 -17.24 1.30
CA HIS A 24 3.30 -18.30 2.23
C HIS A 24 3.60 -17.74 3.62
N VAL A 25 4.49 -16.74 3.71
CA VAL A 25 4.81 -16.06 4.98
C VAL A 25 3.58 -15.41 5.61
N TYR A 26 2.71 -14.77 4.82
CA TYR A 26 1.50 -14.13 5.33
C TYR A 26 0.55 -15.16 5.97
N HIS A 27 0.24 -16.24 5.26
CA HIS A 27 -0.67 -17.28 5.72
C HIS A 27 -0.11 -18.12 6.88
N ALA A 28 1.19 -18.44 6.88
CA ALA A 28 1.83 -19.13 8.00
C ALA A 28 1.75 -18.29 9.29
N ARG A 29 2.05 -16.99 9.18
CA ARG A 29 1.94 -16.06 10.31
C ARG A 29 0.49 -15.88 10.77
N LEU A 30 -0.47 -15.84 9.86
CA LEU A 30 -1.89 -15.73 10.19
C LEU A 30 -2.41 -17.00 10.87
N SER A 31 -1.89 -18.16 10.49
CA SER A 31 -2.20 -19.46 11.10
C SER A 31 -1.53 -19.65 12.47
N GLY A 32 -0.61 -18.76 12.84
CA GLY A 32 0.11 -18.81 14.12
C GLY A 32 1.28 -19.78 14.13
N ASP A 33 1.78 -20.19 12.96
CA ASP A 33 2.92 -21.09 12.83
C ASP A 33 4.19 -20.46 13.46
N PRO A 34 5.07 -21.26 14.06
CA PRO A 34 6.33 -20.76 14.61
C PRO A 34 7.29 -20.33 13.50
N ALA A 35 8.16 -19.38 13.80
CA ALA A 35 9.27 -19.00 12.91
C ALA A 35 10.33 -20.13 12.84
N PRO A 36 11.13 -20.21 11.74
CA PRO A 36 11.10 -19.34 10.56
C PRO A 36 9.94 -19.66 9.61
N TRP A 37 9.32 -18.62 9.05
CA TRP A 37 8.20 -18.75 8.09
C TRP A 37 8.62 -18.86 6.62
N THR A 38 9.92 -18.85 6.35
CA THR A 38 10.49 -18.87 4.99
C THR A 38 11.90 -19.43 5.05
N THR A 39 12.29 -20.12 3.99
CA THR A 39 13.68 -20.54 3.74
C THR A 39 14.42 -19.61 2.79
N ASP A 40 13.73 -18.62 2.18
CA ASP A 40 14.38 -17.62 1.33
C ASP A 40 15.19 -16.65 2.21
N PRO A 41 16.53 -16.60 2.05
CA PRO A 41 17.38 -15.80 2.93
C PRO A 41 17.16 -14.29 2.74
N ILE A 42 16.74 -13.84 1.55
CA ILE A 42 16.48 -12.43 1.26
C ILE A 42 15.17 -12.01 1.92
N VAL A 43 14.11 -12.82 1.82
CA VAL A 43 12.81 -12.56 2.47
C VAL A 43 12.93 -12.65 3.99
N ALA A 44 13.72 -13.59 4.52
CA ALA A 44 13.99 -13.71 5.95
C ALA A 44 14.72 -12.48 6.52
N GLN A 45 15.65 -11.91 5.75
CA GLN A 45 16.52 -10.83 6.21
C GLN A 45 15.90 -9.43 6.05
N TYR A 46 15.15 -9.18 4.97
CA TYR A 46 14.75 -7.83 4.57
C TYR A 46 13.25 -7.59 4.59
N ARG A 47 12.85 -6.33 4.81
CA ARG A 47 11.45 -5.96 4.84
C ARG A 47 10.85 -5.83 3.44
N PHE A 48 9.88 -6.69 3.17
CA PHE A 48 9.00 -6.62 2.00
C PHE A 48 7.55 -6.35 2.42
N THR A 49 6.76 -5.80 1.50
CA THR A 49 5.29 -5.76 1.65
C THR A 49 4.69 -7.15 1.40
N ASN A 50 3.41 -7.32 1.70
CA ASN A 50 2.65 -8.48 1.28
C ASN A 50 2.35 -8.39 -0.23
N ALA A 51 1.95 -9.53 -0.83
CA ALA A 51 1.55 -9.56 -2.24
C ALA A 51 0.30 -8.70 -2.48
N TYR A 52 -0.64 -8.75 -1.54
CA TYR A 52 -1.81 -7.89 -1.52
C TYR A 52 -1.56 -6.66 -0.67
N ARG A 53 -1.67 -5.46 -1.26
CA ARG A 53 -1.42 -4.18 -0.57
C ARG A 53 -2.30 -4.04 0.67
N ALA A 54 -3.58 -4.40 0.55
CA ALA A 54 -4.53 -4.28 1.65
C ALA A 54 -4.09 -5.07 2.88
N ALA A 55 -3.35 -6.18 2.72
CA ALA A 55 -2.84 -6.99 3.82
C ALA A 55 -1.60 -6.40 4.51
N ASP A 56 -1.00 -5.31 4.00
CA ASP A 56 0.08 -4.63 4.69
C ASP A 56 -0.41 -4.00 5.99
N ARG A 57 0.40 -4.08 7.05
CA ARG A 57 0.04 -3.57 8.38
C ARG A 57 -0.52 -2.14 8.36
N VAL A 58 0.13 -1.23 7.65
CA VAL A 58 -0.31 0.18 7.63
C VAL A 58 -1.58 0.38 6.80
N SER A 59 -1.83 -0.47 5.80
CA SER A 59 -3.12 -0.50 5.09
C SER A 59 -4.23 -1.09 5.96
N GLN A 60 -3.93 -2.13 6.75
CA GLN A 60 -4.86 -2.66 7.76
C GLN A 60 -5.24 -1.60 8.80
N ASP A 61 -4.26 -0.86 9.32
CA ASP A 61 -4.49 0.26 10.24
C ASP A 61 -5.39 1.33 9.59
N LEU A 62 -5.14 1.67 8.32
CA LEU A 62 -5.98 2.62 7.59
C LEU A 62 -7.41 2.11 7.38
N ILE A 63 -7.60 0.85 7.00
CA ILE A 63 -8.93 0.28 6.78
C ILE A 63 -9.72 0.31 8.10
N ARG A 64 -9.09 0.01 9.25
CA ARG A 64 -9.72 0.22 10.56
C ARG A 64 -10.11 1.68 10.78
N VAL A 65 -9.22 2.64 10.50
CA VAL A 65 -9.52 4.08 10.59
C VAL A 65 -10.73 4.47 9.74
N ILE A 66 -10.87 3.90 8.54
CA ILE A 66 -12.00 4.16 7.66
C ILE A 66 -13.32 3.65 8.28
N TYR A 67 -13.34 2.44 8.82
CA TYR A 67 -14.58 1.76 9.23
C TYR A 67 -14.95 1.90 10.72
N GLU A 68 -14.00 2.22 11.61
CA GLU A 68 -14.22 2.24 13.07
C GLU A 68 -14.60 3.63 13.63
N GLY A 69 -15.08 4.56 12.82
CA GLY A 69 -15.63 5.80 13.37
C GLY A 69 -16.63 6.48 12.44
N PRO A 70 -16.80 7.81 12.50
CA PRO A 70 -17.89 8.48 11.79
C PRO A 70 -17.88 8.22 10.28
N GLN A 71 -19.06 7.90 9.74
CA GLN A 71 -19.24 7.36 8.39
C GLN A 71 -19.84 8.37 7.39
N THR A 72 -19.87 9.67 7.73
CA THR A 72 -20.21 10.68 6.71
C THR A 72 -19.10 10.71 5.66
N PRO A 73 -19.39 10.99 4.38
CA PRO A 73 -18.36 11.08 3.35
C PRO A 73 -17.23 12.06 3.73
N GLU A 74 -17.58 13.18 4.36
CA GLU A 74 -16.62 14.18 4.84
C GLU A 74 -15.68 13.60 5.90
N ASP A 75 -16.21 12.90 6.89
CA ASP A 75 -15.40 12.31 7.96
C ASP A 75 -14.48 11.23 7.42
N VAL A 76 -15.00 10.32 6.58
CA VAL A 76 -14.21 9.23 5.99
C VAL A 76 -13.06 9.78 5.15
N VAL A 77 -13.32 10.80 4.33
CA VAL A 77 -12.29 11.45 3.52
C VAL A 77 -11.26 12.13 4.41
N LEU A 78 -11.67 12.97 5.36
CA LEU A 78 -10.74 13.66 6.25
C LEU A 78 -9.83 12.69 7.00
N ARG A 79 -10.40 11.64 7.60
CA ARG A 79 -9.64 10.64 8.38
C ARG A 79 -8.65 9.90 7.48
N THR A 80 -9.07 9.54 6.26
CA THR A 80 -8.19 8.93 5.26
C THR A 80 -7.02 9.86 4.90
N LEU A 81 -7.28 11.14 4.61
CA LEU A 81 -6.25 12.13 4.31
C LEU A 81 -5.25 12.29 5.45
N LEU A 82 -5.73 12.52 6.67
CA LEU A 82 -4.88 12.73 7.84
C LEU A 82 -4.01 11.50 8.11
N PHE A 83 -4.60 10.30 8.14
CA PHE A 83 -3.82 9.07 8.31
C PHE A 83 -2.75 8.95 7.21
N ARG A 84 -3.12 9.21 5.96
CA ARG A 84 -2.27 9.02 4.79
C ARG A 84 -1.11 10.01 4.72
N PHE A 85 -1.31 11.26 5.12
CA PHE A 85 -0.26 12.29 5.11
C PHE A 85 0.85 12.02 6.14
N PHE A 86 0.50 11.47 7.30
CA PHE A 86 1.49 11.08 8.31
C PHE A 86 2.01 9.65 8.11
N ASN A 87 1.19 8.77 7.53
CA ASN A 87 1.49 7.37 7.26
C ASN A 87 2.02 6.60 8.47
N LYS A 88 1.54 6.92 9.66
CA LYS A 88 2.09 6.41 10.90
C LYS A 88 0.94 6.13 11.87
N PRO A 89 0.63 4.86 12.14
CA PRO A 89 -0.45 4.47 13.06
C PRO A 89 -0.32 5.15 14.42
N GLU A 90 0.91 5.27 14.94
CA GLU A 90 1.14 5.92 16.23
C GLU A 90 0.80 7.42 16.21
N THR A 91 0.95 8.10 15.06
CA THR A 91 0.50 9.50 14.91
C THR A 91 -1.01 9.58 14.91
N TRP A 92 -1.69 8.67 14.19
CA TRP A 92 -3.15 8.59 14.19
C TRP A 92 -3.71 8.37 15.60
N SER A 93 -3.19 7.38 16.32
CA SER A 93 -3.64 7.08 17.69
C SER A 93 -3.52 8.28 18.63
N VAL A 94 -2.46 9.09 18.51
CA VAL A 94 -2.32 10.30 19.32
C VAL A 94 -3.39 11.35 18.99
N LEU A 95 -3.69 11.56 17.70
CA LEU A 95 -4.72 12.52 17.29
C LEU A 95 -6.08 12.10 17.87
N GLU A 96 -6.45 10.84 17.70
CA GLU A 96 -7.72 10.28 18.19
C GLU A 96 -7.80 10.27 19.73
N GLN A 97 -6.74 9.91 20.44
CA GLN A 97 -6.69 9.99 21.91
C GLN A 97 -6.81 11.43 22.44
N SER A 98 -6.32 12.41 21.68
CA SER A 98 -6.33 13.82 22.10
C SER A 98 -7.65 14.54 21.79
N ARG A 99 -8.36 14.10 20.75
CA ARG A 99 -9.56 14.77 20.22
C ARG A 99 -10.85 13.97 20.39
N GLY A 100 -10.76 12.67 20.64
CA GLY A 100 -11.86 11.75 20.40
C GLY A 100 -12.01 11.45 18.91
N PRO A 101 -13.21 11.04 18.47
CA PRO A 101 -13.49 10.79 17.05
C PRO A 101 -13.17 12.02 16.19
N VAL A 102 -12.33 11.83 15.18
CA VAL A 102 -11.97 12.90 14.23
C VAL A 102 -13.12 13.10 13.26
N THR A 103 -13.74 14.28 13.26
CA THR A 103 -14.81 14.66 12.33
C THR A 103 -14.44 15.90 11.54
N TRP A 104 -15.07 16.08 10.38
CA TRP A 104 -14.94 17.32 9.62
C TRP A 104 -15.54 18.51 10.37
N ASN A 105 -16.66 18.31 11.06
CA ASN A 105 -17.36 19.37 11.77
C ASN A 105 -16.53 20.03 12.89
N ASP A 106 -15.59 19.28 13.48
CA ASP A 106 -14.73 19.75 14.57
C ASP A 106 -13.24 19.86 14.20
N PHE A 107 -12.92 19.71 12.91
CA PHE A 107 -11.54 19.77 12.44
C PHE A 107 -11.00 21.21 12.45
N ASP A 108 -9.92 21.41 13.22
CA ASP A 108 -9.16 22.67 13.24
C ASP A 108 -7.66 22.38 13.05
N PRO A 109 -7.05 22.79 11.92
CA PRO A 109 -5.62 22.63 11.66
C PRO A 109 -4.72 23.18 12.76
N THR A 110 -5.14 24.23 13.47
CA THR A 110 -4.33 24.85 14.54
C THR A 110 -4.20 23.89 15.71
N THR A 111 -5.32 23.42 16.24
CA THR A 111 -5.38 22.45 17.34
C THR A 111 -4.64 21.15 17.00
N TYR A 112 -4.85 20.60 15.80
CA TYR A 112 -4.16 19.38 15.37
C TYR A 112 -2.65 19.61 15.24
N GLY A 113 -2.25 20.81 14.77
CA GLY A 113 -0.85 21.22 14.71
C GLY A 113 -0.18 21.23 16.08
N GLU A 114 -0.87 21.76 17.10
CA GLU A 114 -0.35 21.82 18.47
C GLU A 114 -0.17 20.44 19.10
N ILE A 115 -1.09 19.50 18.85
CA ILE A 115 -0.95 18.11 19.31
C ILE A 115 0.32 17.48 18.72
N LEU A 116 0.57 17.70 17.43
CA LEU A 116 1.74 17.18 16.73
C LEU A 116 3.04 17.88 17.17
N ASP A 117 2.99 19.19 17.42
CA ASP A 117 4.11 19.95 17.98
C ASP A 117 4.52 19.39 19.34
N LYS A 118 3.56 19.07 20.22
CA LYS A 118 3.82 18.43 21.52
C LYS A 118 4.50 17.06 21.35
N GLN A 119 4.06 16.22 20.41
CA GLN A 119 4.72 14.94 20.14
C GLN A 119 6.17 15.15 19.67
N MET A 120 6.38 16.08 18.74
CA MET A 120 7.71 16.39 18.22
C MET A 120 8.63 16.95 19.30
N ALA A 121 8.11 17.75 20.25
CA ALA A 121 8.88 18.27 21.38
C ALA A 121 9.40 17.17 22.32
N THR A 122 8.75 16.01 22.37
CA THR A 122 9.22 14.82 23.11
C THR A 122 10.22 13.95 22.33
N GLY A 123 10.70 14.41 21.17
CA GLY A 123 11.65 13.68 20.32
C GLY A 123 11.00 12.59 19.46
N ARG A 124 9.67 12.46 19.45
CA ARG A 124 8.96 11.48 18.62
C ARG A 124 8.88 11.95 17.17
N THR A 125 9.03 11.01 16.24
CA THR A 125 8.71 11.26 14.83
C THR A 125 7.21 11.11 14.59
N ILE A 126 6.64 11.96 13.75
CA ILE A 126 5.20 11.92 13.40
C ILE A 126 4.94 11.40 11.98
N TYR A 127 5.99 11.09 11.21
CA TYR A 127 5.91 10.50 9.88
C TYR A 127 6.59 9.15 9.85
N SER A 128 6.11 8.24 8.99
CA SER A 128 6.91 7.07 8.61
C SER A 128 7.83 7.38 7.42
N ALA A 129 8.70 6.41 7.09
CA ALA A 129 9.65 6.52 5.98
C ALA A 129 9.05 6.12 4.61
N ALA A 130 7.78 5.73 4.56
CA ALA A 130 7.09 5.31 3.34
C ALA A 130 6.07 6.37 2.90
N TYR A 131 5.82 6.46 1.59
CA TYR A 131 4.88 7.41 0.97
C TYR A 131 5.00 8.84 1.54
N ILE A 132 6.22 9.35 1.55
CA ILE A 132 6.53 10.68 2.08
C ILE A 132 5.87 11.73 1.19
N VAL A 133 4.88 12.44 1.73
CA VAL A 133 4.25 13.58 1.07
C VAL A 133 5.19 14.79 1.18
N PRO A 134 5.60 15.41 0.07
CA PRO A 134 6.36 16.66 0.11
C PRO A 134 5.53 17.77 0.78
N PRO A 135 6.13 18.68 1.57
CA PRO A 135 5.37 19.77 2.18
C PRO A 135 4.68 20.62 1.11
N PRO A 136 3.35 20.74 1.13
CA PRO A 136 2.63 21.59 0.19
C PRO A 136 2.85 23.08 0.50
N PRO A 137 2.74 23.97 -0.49
CA PRO A 137 3.21 25.35 -0.38
C PRO A 137 2.20 26.29 0.30
N PHE A 138 1.75 25.96 1.51
CA PHE A 138 0.82 26.79 2.30
C PHE A 138 1.51 27.80 3.24
N GLY A 139 2.83 27.95 3.13
CA GLY A 139 3.58 29.01 3.82
C GLY A 139 3.89 28.78 5.30
N HIS A 140 3.46 27.67 5.90
CA HIS A 140 3.81 27.40 7.30
C HIS A 140 5.28 26.95 7.44
N ALA A 141 5.94 27.41 8.51
CA ALA A 141 7.33 27.05 8.80
C ALA A 141 7.53 25.54 9.08
N ARG A 142 6.54 24.89 9.70
CA ARG A 142 6.59 23.45 10.01
C ARG A 142 5.78 22.65 8.98
N LYS A 143 6.41 21.64 8.38
CA LYS A 143 5.77 20.82 7.33
C LYS A 143 4.45 20.16 7.71
N HIS A 144 4.24 19.77 8.97
CA HIS A 144 2.97 19.16 9.38
C HIS A 144 1.80 20.13 9.35
N ARG A 145 2.05 21.43 9.61
CA ARG A 145 1.02 22.46 9.47
C ARG A 145 0.62 22.65 8.00
N ASN A 146 1.58 22.58 7.07
CA ASN A 146 1.26 22.58 5.63
C ASN A 146 0.42 21.35 5.23
N HIS A 147 0.68 20.16 5.76
CA HIS A 147 -0.16 18.99 5.47
C HIS A 147 -1.58 19.11 6.07
N LEU A 148 -1.73 19.69 7.26
CA LEU A 148 -3.05 19.97 7.84
C LEU A 148 -3.81 21.02 7.02
N ALA A 149 -3.13 22.07 6.56
CA ALA A 149 -3.70 23.06 5.64
C ALA A 149 -4.09 22.45 4.29
N LEU A 150 -3.33 21.47 3.78
CA LEU A 150 -3.72 20.72 2.58
C LEU A 150 -4.99 19.90 2.82
N ALA A 151 -5.11 19.21 3.97
CA ALA A 151 -6.32 18.48 4.31
C ALA A 151 -7.53 19.43 4.35
N GLU A 152 -7.40 20.55 5.07
CA GLU A 152 -8.44 21.58 5.13
C GLU A 152 -8.82 22.10 3.74
N HIS A 153 -7.84 22.42 2.90
CA HIS A 153 -8.08 22.90 1.54
C HIS A 153 -8.79 21.86 0.66
N MET A 154 -8.43 20.58 0.77
CA MET A 154 -9.10 19.48 0.07
C MET A 154 -10.56 19.36 0.51
N MET A 155 -10.83 19.44 1.82
CA MET A 155 -12.19 19.39 2.35
C MET A 155 -13.03 20.60 1.91
N ASN A 156 -12.49 21.82 2.05
CA ASN A 156 -13.16 23.07 1.68
C ASN A 156 -13.39 23.23 0.17
N SER A 157 -12.63 22.52 -0.66
CA SER A 157 -12.86 22.46 -2.12
C SER A 157 -13.90 21.40 -2.52
N HIS A 158 -14.69 20.92 -1.56
CA HIS A 158 -15.75 19.93 -1.73
C HIS A 158 -15.25 18.60 -2.34
N LEU A 159 -14.02 18.20 -2.02
CA LEU A 159 -13.49 16.91 -2.46
C LEU A 159 -14.42 15.74 -2.11
N PRO A 160 -14.98 15.60 -0.90
CA PRO A 160 -15.87 14.48 -0.57
C PRO A 160 -17.04 14.34 -1.55
N LYS A 161 -17.74 15.46 -1.83
CA LYS A 161 -18.84 15.48 -2.80
C LYS A 161 -18.37 15.08 -4.21
N ARG A 162 -17.25 15.65 -4.67
CA ARG A 162 -16.68 15.36 -6.00
C ARG A 162 -16.25 13.90 -6.14
N LEU A 163 -15.80 13.26 -5.06
CA LEU A 163 -15.48 11.83 -5.03
C LEU A 163 -16.73 10.98 -5.20
N THR A 164 -17.81 11.29 -4.48
CA THR A 164 -19.09 10.55 -4.59
C THR A 164 -19.76 10.72 -5.95
N GLU A 165 -19.48 11.83 -6.66
CA GLU A 165 -19.98 12.11 -8.00
C GLU A 165 -19.03 11.60 -9.11
N ALA A 166 -17.89 11.02 -8.75
CA ALA A 166 -16.96 10.48 -9.74
C ALA A 166 -17.58 9.28 -10.47
N SER A 167 -17.24 9.15 -11.75
CA SER A 167 -17.75 8.12 -12.65
C SER A 167 -16.73 7.02 -12.94
N SER A 168 -15.48 7.17 -12.47
CA SER A 168 -14.43 6.17 -12.63
C SER A 168 -13.30 6.35 -11.61
N LEU A 169 -12.54 5.28 -11.37
CA LEU A 169 -11.34 5.32 -10.54
C LEU A 169 -10.27 6.27 -11.10
N ARG A 170 -10.21 6.43 -12.43
CA ARG A 170 -9.34 7.41 -13.10
C ARG A 170 -9.75 8.85 -12.73
N GLN A 171 -11.04 9.15 -12.74
CA GLN A 171 -11.51 10.48 -12.36
C GLN A 171 -11.17 10.78 -10.89
N VAL A 172 -11.33 9.80 -9.99
CA VAL A 172 -10.87 9.93 -8.59
C VAL A 172 -9.39 10.27 -8.54
N PHE A 173 -8.55 9.55 -9.28
CA PHE A 173 -7.12 9.85 -9.37
C PHE A 173 -6.82 11.28 -9.86
N GLU A 174 -7.50 11.73 -10.92
CA GLU A 174 -7.31 13.08 -11.47
C GLU A 174 -7.74 14.16 -10.49
N LEU A 175 -8.84 13.94 -9.74
CA LEU A 175 -9.26 14.81 -8.64
C LEU A 175 -8.17 14.93 -7.59
N ILE A 176 -7.62 13.82 -7.12
CA ILE A 176 -6.56 13.80 -6.09
C ILE A 176 -5.25 14.41 -6.62
N ALA A 177 -4.85 14.08 -7.84
CA ALA A 177 -3.61 14.55 -8.46
C ALA A 177 -3.62 16.06 -8.76
N SER A 178 -4.79 16.70 -8.77
CA SER A 178 -4.92 18.15 -8.95
C SER A 178 -4.41 18.98 -7.76
N TYR A 179 -4.26 18.36 -6.58
CA TYR A 179 -3.79 19.04 -5.37
C TYR A 179 -2.26 19.08 -5.26
N PRO A 180 -1.69 20.14 -4.65
CA PRO A 180 -0.25 20.28 -4.53
C PRO A 180 0.37 19.14 -3.71
N SER A 181 1.62 18.80 -4.03
CA SER A 181 2.39 17.70 -3.43
C SER A 181 1.88 16.28 -3.67
N LEU A 182 0.68 16.10 -4.23
CA LEU A 182 0.14 14.79 -4.57
C LEU A 182 0.52 14.41 -6.01
N GLY A 183 1.82 14.18 -6.23
CA GLY A 183 2.31 13.68 -7.52
C GLY A 183 1.72 12.31 -7.87
N PRO A 184 1.88 11.83 -9.13
CA PRO A 184 1.12 10.69 -9.66
C PRO A 184 1.15 9.43 -8.78
N PHE A 185 2.31 9.11 -8.20
CA PHE A 185 2.41 7.96 -7.30
C PHE A 185 1.57 8.13 -6.02
N LEU A 186 1.70 9.28 -5.32
CA LEU A 186 0.99 9.52 -4.07
C LEU A 186 -0.52 9.67 -4.29
N ALA A 187 -0.91 10.34 -5.38
CA ALA A 187 -2.31 10.47 -5.76
C ALA A 187 -2.94 9.09 -6.04
N TYR A 188 -2.24 8.20 -6.73
CA TYR A 188 -2.74 6.83 -6.96
C TYR A 188 -2.84 6.01 -5.68
N GLN A 189 -1.86 6.09 -4.76
CA GLN A 189 -1.96 5.41 -3.47
C GLN A 189 -3.18 5.89 -2.67
N LEU A 190 -3.42 7.21 -2.61
CA LEU A 190 -4.57 7.78 -1.92
C LEU A 190 -5.90 7.45 -2.65
N THR A 191 -5.89 7.31 -3.97
CA THR A 191 -7.05 6.85 -4.75
C THR A 191 -7.46 5.44 -4.35
N ILE A 192 -6.51 4.51 -4.25
CA ILE A 192 -6.80 3.14 -3.78
C ILE A 192 -7.24 3.14 -2.32
N ASP A 193 -6.61 3.96 -1.47
CA ASP A 193 -7.01 4.11 -0.07
C ASP A 193 -8.47 4.57 0.09
N LEU A 194 -8.90 5.53 -0.73
CA LEU A 194 -10.30 5.95 -0.77
C LEU A 194 -11.21 4.86 -1.36
N ASN A 195 -10.73 4.07 -2.31
CA ASN A 195 -11.47 2.94 -2.88
C ASN A 195 -11.59 1.74 -1.93
N TYR A 196 -10.84 1.70 -0.83
CA TYR A 196 -11.11 0.77 0.27
C TYR A 196 -12.30 1.19 1.13
N SER A 197 -12.74 2.44 1.03
CA SER A 197 -13.81 2.99 1.87
C SER A 197 -15.19 2.81 1.24
N PRO A 198 -16.29 3.07 1.99
CA PRO A 198 -17.64 2.97 1.45
C PRO A 198 -18.05 4.15 0.56
N ILE A 199 -17.22 5.19 0.41
CA ILE A 199 -17.59 6.40 -0.35
C ILE A 199 -17.60 6.17 -1.88
N ILE A 200 -16.82 5.19 -2.36
CA ILE A 200 -16.71 4.82 -3.78
C ILE A 200 -16.50 3.30 -3.89
N ASP A 201 -16.90 2.73 -5.03
CA ASP A 201 -16.78 1.30 -5.27
C ASP A 201 -16.46 0.97 -6.73
N PHE A 202 -15.28 1.38 -7.19
CA PHE A 202 -14.78 1.02 -8.51
C PHE A 202 -13.99 -0.28 -8.48
N ASP A 203 -13.90 -0.97 -9.62
CA ASP A 203 -13.00 -2.12 -9.73
C ASP A 203 -11.55 -1.63 -9.61
N GLU A 204 -10.77 -2.27 -8.75
CA GLU A 204 -9.34 -1.99 -8.62
C GLU A 204 -8.56 -2.35 -9.89
N ASP A 205 -9.19 -3.12 -10.78
CA ASP A 205 -8.72 -3.39 -12.11
C ASP A 205 -9.16 -2.34 -13.16
N ASP A 206 -9.71 -1.17 -12.79
CA ASP A 206 -10.08 -0.14 -13.78
C ASP A 206 -8.91 0.78 -14.18
N PHE A 207 -7.98 1.05 -13.24
CA PHE A 207 -6.97 2.08 -13.43
C PHE A 207 -5.72 1.83 -12.58
N VAL A 208 -4.53 2.06 -13.15
CA VAL A 208 -3.25 1.91 -12.45
C VAL A 208 -2.23 2.97 -12.84
N VAL A 209 -1.45 3.42 -11.85
CA VAL A 209 -0.28 4.28 -12.06
C VAL A 209 0.96 3.59 -11.47
N ALA A 210 1.92 3.28 -12.33
CA ALA A 210 3.17 2.66 -11.90
C ALA A 210 4.02 3.63 -11.09
N GLY A 211 4.32 3.28 -9.83
CA GLY A 211 5.29 4.01 -9.02
C GLY A 211 6.74 3.82 -9.52
N PRO A 212 7.69 4.67 -9.09
CA PRO A 212 9.09 4.59 -9.56
C PRO A 212 9.76 3.24 -9.30
N GLY A 213 9.42 2.57 -8.18
CA GLY A 213 9.91 1.22 -7.90
C GLY A 213 9.34 0.18 -8.86
N ALA A 214 8.05 0.29 -9.19
CA ALA A 214 7.39 -0.60 -10.15
C ALA A 214 7.97 -0.45 -11.56
N VAL A 215 8.18 0.79 -12.01
CA VAL A 215 8.85 1.08 -13.30
C VAL A 215 10.25 0.46 -13.35
N SER A 216 11.02 0.56 -12.26
CA SER A 216 12.33 -0.08 -12.17
C SER A 216 12.24 -1.62 -12.21
N GLY A 217 11.26 -2.20 -11.51
CA GLY A 217 11.04 -3.65 -11.49
C GLY A 217 10.63 -4.19 -12.85
N LEU A 218 9.71 -3.50 -13.54
CA LEU A 218 9.33 -3.79 -14.92
C LEU A 218 10.53 -3.79 -15.86
N ALA A 219 11.41 -2.79 -15.75
CA ALA A 219 12.61 -2.72 -16.59
C ALA A 219 13.58 -3.90 -16.35
N LYS A 220 13.61 -4.46 -15.14
CA LYS A 220 14.40 -5.68 -14.85
C LYS A 220 13.72 -6.93 -15.38
N CYS A 221 12.41 -7.07 -15.23
CA CYS A 221 11.66 -8.25 -15.64
C CYS A 221 11.49 -8.33 -17.17
N LEU A 222 11.28 -7.18 -17.81
CA LEU A 222 10.96 -7.05 -19.23
C LEU A 222 11.88 -5.99 -19.87
N PRO A 223 13.18 -6.28 -20.03
CA PRO A 223 14.18 -5.29 -20.50
C PRO A 223 13.85 -4.69 -21.88
N ASP A 224 13.19 -5.48 -22.73
CA ASP A 224 12.81 -5.06 -24.09
C ASP A 224 11.46 -4.32 -24.16
N SER A 225 10.81 -4.06 -23.03
CA SER A 225 9.50 -3.40 -22.99
C SER A 225 9.57 -1.87 -23.11
N ARG A 226 10.76 -1.30 -23.36
CA ARG A 226 10.96 0.15 -23.51
C ARG A 226 10.00 0.73 -24.57
N GLY A 227 9.31 1.80 -24.17
CA GLY A 227 8.33 2.52 -24.99
C GLY A 227 6.89 2.03 -24.82
N LEU A 228 6.67 0.90 -24.11
CA LEU A 228 5.33 0.45 -23.76
C LEU A 228 4.85 1.14 -22.48
N PRO A 229 3.55 1.47 -22.37
CA PRO A 229 2.98 1.99 -21.14
C PRO A 229 3.12 0.98 -20.01
N ALA A 230 3.65 1.41 -18.86
CA ALA A 230 3.80 0.54 -17.69
C ALA A 230 2.45 -0.03 -17.21
N ALA A 231 1.36 0.73 -17.39
CA ALA A 231 0.01 0.28 -17.08
C ALA A 231 -0.39 -0.95 -17.89
N ASP A 232 -0.04 -1.01 -19.18
CA ASP A 232 -0.36 -2.16 -20.05
C ASP A 232 0.43 -3.40 -19.65
N LEU A 233 1.68 -3.23 -19.22
CA LEU A 233 2.51 -4.33 -18.72
C LEU A 233 1.99 -4.87 -17.38
N ILE A 234 1.54 -3.99 -16.48
CA ILE A 234 0.94 -4.40 -15.21
C ILE A 234 -0.40 -5.09 -15.46
N ARG A 235 -1.22 -4.56 -16.38
CA ARG A 235 -2.45 -5.22 -16.83
C ARG A 235 -2.18 -6.63 -17.33
N TRP A 236 -1.17 -6.79 -18.19
CA TRP A 236 -0.79 -8.09 -18.71
C TRP A 236 -0.47 -9.09 -17.59
N MET A 237 0.18 -8.64 -16.49
CA MET A 237 0.40 -9.50 -15.32
C MET A 237 -0.91 -9.97 -14.67
N VAL A 238 -1.90 -9.09 -14.52
CA VAL A 238 -3.21 -9.44 -13.95
C VAL A 238 -3.98 -10.39 -14.86
N ASP A 239 -4.00 -10.09 -16.16
CA ASP A 239 -4.78 -10.84 -17.16
C ASP A 239 -4.23 -12.26 -17.38
N THR A 240 -2.93 -12.46 -17.15
CA THR A 240 -2.24 -13.75 -17.38
C THR A 240 -1.70 -14.39 -16.10
N GLN A 241 -2.12 -13.94 -14.92
CA GLN A 241 -1.54 -14.38 -13.65
C GLN A 241 -1.61 -15.90 -13.47
N GLU A 242 -2.74 -16.54 -13.77
CA GLU A 242 -2.88 -18.00 -13.64
C GLU A 242 -1.97 -18.76 -14.62
N GLU A 243 -1.89 -18.30 -15.87
CA GLU A 243 -1.00 -18.89 -16.88
C GLU A 243 0.46 -18.78 -16.45
N GLN A 244 0.88 -17.61 -15.98
CA GLN A 244 2.26 -17.38 -15.56
C GLN A 244 2.61 -18.15 -14.29
N ILE A 245 1.73 -18.18 -13.29
CA ILE A 245 1.90 -18.98 -12.07
C ILE A 245 2.07 -20.46 -12.44
N SER A 246 1.21 -20.98 -13.34
CA SER A 246 1.33 -22.36 -13.83
C SER A 246 2.62 -22.58 -14.64
N HIS A 247 3.01 -21.63 -15.51
CA HIS A 247 4.20 -21.73 -16.34
C HIS A 247 5.48 -21.84 -15.50
N TYR A 248 5.58 -21.06 -14.42
CA TYR A 248 6.72 -21.08 -13.51
C TYR A 248 6.63 -22.18 -12.43
N GLY A 249 5.55 -22.97 -12.42
CA GLY A 249 5.32 -24.02 -11.42
C GLY A 249 5.28 -23.47 -10.00
N VAL A 250 4.68 -22.30 -9.80
CA VAL A 250 4.61 -21.62 -8.51
C VAL A 250 3.33 -22.03 -7.78
N ASP A 251 3.45 -22.46 -6.52
CA ASP A 251 2.29 -22.66 -5.64
C ASP A 251 1.89 -21.31 -5.02
N PHE A 252 0.86 -20.69 -5.58
CA PHE A 252 0.38 -19.38 -5.14
C PHE A 252 -0.94 -19.52 -4.37
N ARG A 253 -0.91 -19.13 -3.09
CA ARG A 253 -2.11 -19.03 -2.26
C ARG A 253 -2.66 -17.60 -2.30
N ASP A 254 -3.89 -17.46 -2.76
CA ASP A 254 -4.55 -16.17 -2.90
C ASP A 254 -5.00 -15.55 -1.54
N LEU A 255 -5.67 -14.41 -1.61
CA LEU A 255 -6.25 -13.72 -0.46
C LEU A 255 -7.71 -14.13 -0.24
N PHE A 256 -7.92 -15.37 0.20
CA PHE A 256 -9.24 -15.92 0.55
C PHE A 256 -10.22 -15.90 -0.64
N GLY A 257 -9.76 -16.35 -1.81
CA GLY A 257 -10.52 -16.35 -3.07
C GLY A 257 -10.35 -15.08 -3.90
N ARG A 258 -9.64 -14.07 -3.41
CA ARG A 258 -9.36 -12.83 -4.15
C ARG A 258 -8.08 -12.95 -4.98
N ARG A 259 -8.21 -12.85 -6.30
CA ARG A 259 -7.08 -12.73 -7.26
C ARG A 259 -6.28 -11.45 -7.06
N LEU A 260 -5.02 -11.41 -7.51
CA LEU A 260 -4.22 -10.19 -7.51
C LEU A 260 -4.87 -9.14 -8.42
N LYS A 261 -4.94 -7.90 -7.92
CA LYS A 261 -5.44 -6.74 -8.65
C LYS A 261 -4.29 -5.88 -9.20
N LEU A 262 -4.58 -4.93 -10.08
CA LEU A 262 -3.56 -4.06 -10.66
C LEU A 262 -2.64 -3.38 -9.63
N ILE A 263 -3.21 -2.89 -8.52
CA ILE A 263 -2.44 -2.28 -7.44
C ILE A 263 -1.46 -3.26 -6.80
N ASP A 264 -1.87 -4.51 -6.63
CA ASP A 264 -1.04 -5.58 -6.08
C ASP A 264 0.10 -5.91 -7.04
N CYS A 265 -0.22 -6.12 -8.32
CA CYS A 265 0.78 -6.39 -9.35
C CYS A 265 1.79 -5.24 -9.52
N GLN A 266 1.32 -4.00 -9.47
CA GLN A 266 2.18 -2.82 -9.46
C GLN A 266 3.12 -2.81 -8.25
N ASN A 267 2.62 -3.14 -7.06
CA ASN A 267 3.41 -3.17 -5.84
C ASN A 267 4.44 -4.31 -5.85
N LEU A 268 4.05 -5.48 -6.35
CA LEU A 268 4.97 -6.61 -6.54
C LEU A 268 6.16 -6.25 -7.44
N PHE A 269 6.00 -5.40 -8.46
CA PHE A 269 7.16 -4.94 -9.24
C PHE A 269 8.11 -4.06 -8.41
N CYS A 270 7.59 -3.24 -7.49
CA CYS A 270 8.43 -2.46 -6.58
C CYS A 270 9.23 -3.36 -5.62
N GLU A 271 8.59 -4.43 -5.12
CA GLU A 271 9.23 -5.42 -4.27
C GLU A 271 10.22 -6.30 -5.04
N THR A 272 9.91 -6.65 -6.28
CA THR A 272 10.79 -7.38 -7.19
C THR A 272 12.02 -6.55 -7.53
N ASP A 273 11.89 -5.24 -7.79
CA ASP A 273 13.04 -4.34 -7.97
C ASP A 273 13.97 -4.39 -6.76
N LYS A 274 13.40 -4.43 -5.54
CA LYS A 274 14.13 -4.51 -4.28
C LYS A 274 14.83 -5.86 -4.14
N TYR A 275 14.12 -6.96 -4.33
CA TYR A 275 14.62 -8.34 -4.24
C TYR A 275 15.75 -8.60 -5.25
N ALA A 276 15.54 -8.18 -6.50
CA ALA A 276 16.49 -8.34 -7.59
C ALA A 276 17.83 -7.60 -7.36
N ARG A 277 17.92 -6.61 -6.46
CA ARG A 277 19.21 -5.99 -6.11
C ARG A 277 20.19 -6.99 -5.47
N VAL A 278 19.66 -8.04 -4.84
CA VAL A 278 20.45 -9.09 -4.19
C VAL A 278 20.46 -10.35 -5.04
N ALA A 279 19.29 -10.83 -5.48
CA ALA A 279 19.18 -12.07 -6.25
C ALA A 279 19.73 -11.95 -7.69
N HIS A 280 19.64 -10.76 -8.29
CA HIS A 280 19.90 -10.50 -9.71
C HIS A 280 20.74 -9.24 -9.92
N PRO A 281 21.95 -9.13 -9.31
CA PRO A 281 22.69 -7.87 -9.25
C PRO A 281 23.17 -7.35 -10.61
N THR A 282 23.20 -8.21 -11.64
CA THR A 282 23.55 -7.87 -13.03
C THR A 282 22.39 -7.18 -13.76
N HIS A 283 21.14 -7.40 -13.34
CA HIS A 283 19.96 -6.79 -13.95
C HIS A 283 19.72 -5.38 -13.39
N ARG A 284 20.05 -4.38 -14.20
CA ARG A 284 19.89 -2.97 -13.83
C ARG A 284 18.46 -2.49 -14.08
N GLY A 285 17.87 -1.90 -13.04
CA GLY A 285 16.60 -1.20 -13.15
C GLY A 285 16.80 0.28 -13.47
N VAL A 286 15.76 1.08 -13.17
CA VAL A 286 15.80 2.53 -13.35
C VAL A 286 16.29 3.22 -12.06
N GLY A 287 17.38 4.00 -12.18
CA GLY A 287 17.97 4.76 -11.08
C GLY A 287 19.11 4.05 -10.34
N ASN A 288 19.58 4.64 -9.24
CA ASN A 288 20.85 4.28 -8.59
C ASN A 288 20.68 3.42 -7.30
N ARG A 289 19.53 2.75 -7.13
CA ARG A 289 19.23 1.99 -5.91
C ARG A 289 19.89 0.61 -5.96
N MET A 290 21.01 0.46 -5.25
CA MET A 290 21.84 -0.75 -5.32
C MET A 290 21.67 -1.71 -4.14
N ARG A 291 21.08 -1.30 -3.01
CA ARG A 291 20.99 -2.12 -1.78
C ARG A 291 19.60 -2.04 -1.14
N ILE A 292 19.28 -3.01 -0.31
CA ILE A 292 18.10 -3.00 0.58
C ILE A 292 18.54 -2.47 1.94
N LYS A 293 17.88 -1.41 2.42
CA LYS A 293 18.27 -0.75 3.68
C LYS A 293 17.51 -1.26 4.91
N GLN A 294 16.26 -1.71 4.72
CA GLN A 294 15.38 -2.07 5.83
C GLN A 294 15.45 -3.58 6.08
N GLN A 295 15.91 -3.96 7.27
CA GLN A 295 15.85 -5.33 7.74
C GLN A 295 14.44 -5.69 8.21
N PHE A 296 14.10 -6.96 8.12
CA PHE A 296 12.87 -7.50 8.68
C PHE A 296 13.05 -7.74 10.17
N LEU A 297 12.05 -7.32 10.94
CA LEU A 297 11.92 -7.65 12.35
C LEU A 297 10.45 -8.01 12.60
N ALA A 298 10.21 -9.24 13.04
CA ALA A 298 8.86 -9.67 13.40
C ALA A 298 8.35 -8.83 14.57
N LYS A 299 7.12 -8.33 14.44
CA LYS A 299 6.42 -7.61 15.51
C LYS A 299 5.20 -8.43 15.91
N GLY A 300 5.38 -9.28 16.92
CA GLY A 300 4.30 -10.07 17.52
C GLY A 300 3.56 -11.00 16.55
N PRO A 301 2.50 -11.66 17.04
CA PRO A 301 1.56 -12.39 16.19
C PRO A 301 0.83 -11.42 15.24
N LEU A 302 0.36 -11.94 14.11
CA LEU A 302 -0.58 -11.18 13.28
C LEU A 302 -1.95 -11.17 13.96
N GLU A 303 -2.58 -10.00 13.97
CA GLU A 303 -4.00 -9.88 14.32
C GLU A 303 -4.87 -10.41 13.19
N LEU A 304 -6.15 -10.69 13.49
CA LEU A 304 -7.13 -10.98 12.46
C LEU A 304 -7.21 -9.77 11.50
N PRO A 305 -6.98 -9.98 10.20
CA PRO A 305 -7.01 -8.89 9.24
C PRO A 305 -8.44 -8.38 9.05
N HIS A 306 -8.55 -7.09 8.79
CA HIS A 306 -9.77 -6.41 8.42
C HIS A 306 -9.62 -5.87 6.99
N PHE A 307 -10.41 -6.41 6.08
CA PHE A 307 -10.48 -5.97 4.69
C PHE A 307 -11.74 -5.14 4.46
N PRO A 308 -11.82 -4.34 3.37
CA PRO A 308 -13.06 -3.65 3.01
C PRO A 308 -14.24 -4.64 3.00
N PRO A 309 -15.33 -4.40 3.76
CA PRO A 309 -16.48 -5.32 3.82
C PRO A 309 -17.09 -5.64 2.46
N LYS A 310 -17.02 -4.69 1.52
CA LYS A 310 -17.47 -4.87 0.12
C LYS A 310 -16.70 -5.93 -0.67
N TRP A 311 -15.58 -6.43 -0.16
CA TRP A 311 -14.84 -7.54 -0.78
C TRP A 311 -15.35 -8.91 -0.33
N ASP A 312 -16.19 -8.98 0.70
CA ASP A 312 -16.78 -10.22 1.23
C ASP A 312 -15.74 -11.33 1.50
N LEU A 313 -14.61 -10.94 2.13
CA LEU A 313 -13.56 -11.89 2.50
C LEU A 313 -13.75 -12.41 3.91
N HIS A 314 -13.55 -13.71 4.09
CA HIS A 314 -13.68 -14.39 5.38
C HIS A 314 -12.33 -14.98 5.82
N PRO A 315 -11.41 -14.14 6.34
CA PRO A 315 -10.14 -14.64 6.86
C PRO A 315 -10.40 -15.49 8.11
N THR A 316 -9.83 -16.69 8.14
CA THR A 316 -9.88 -17.59 9.30
C THR A 316 -8.51 -17.72 9.93
N ILE A 317 -8.44 -17.56 11.26
CA ILE A 317 -7.27 -17.99 12.04
C ILE A 317 -7.51 -19.46 12.40
N ALA A 318 -6.60 -20.35 12.02
CA ALA A 318 -6.68 -21.74 12.47
C ALA A 318 -6.62 -21.77 14.02
N PRO A 319 -7.53 -22.50 14.69
CA PRO A 319 -7.43 -22.65 16.14
C PRO A 319 -6.09 -23.30 16.48
N LYS A 320 -5.37 -22.74 17.46
CA LYS A 320 -4.15 -23.36 17.99
C LYS A 320 -4.51 -24.76 18.50
N THR A 321 -4.08 -25.81 17.81
CA THR A 321 -4.04 -27.13 18.44
C THR A 321 -3.12 -27.00 19.65
N PRO A 322 -3.59 -27.17 20.89
CA PRO A 322 -2.69 -27.17 22.03
C PRO A 322 -1.69 -28.29 21.77
N ALA A 323 -0.40 -27.97 21.78
CA ALA A 323 0.64 -28.99 21.81
C ALA A 323 0.32 -29.89 23.00
N LEU A 324 -0.05 -31.14 22.74
CA LEU A 324 -0.12 -32.16 23.77
C LEU A 324 1.24 -32.19 24.44
N ALA A 325 1.30 -31.67 25.66
CA ALA A 325 2.43 -31.88 26.53
C ALA A 325 2.53 -33.39 26.76
N LEU A 326 3.44 -34.03 26.03
CA LEU A 326 3.88 -35.38 26.35
C LEU A 326 4.65 -35.26 27.67
N PHE A 327 4.06 -35.82 28.73
CA PHE A 327 4.69 -36.01 30.04
C PHE A 327 5.81 -37.05 29.96
#